data_AF-A0A235A6N5-F1
#
_entry.id   AF-A0A235A6N5-F1
#
_cell.length_a   1.000
_cell.length_b   1.000
_cell.length_c   1.000
_cell.angle_alpha   90.00
_cell.angle_beta   90.00
_cell.angle_gamma   90.00
#
_symmetry.space_group_name_H-M   'P 1'
#
loop_
_entity.id
_entity.type
_entity.pdbx_description
1 polymer ?
#
loop_
_entity_poly.entity_id
_entity_poly.type
_entity_poly.pdbx_seq_one_letter_code
_entity_poly.pdbx_strand_id
1 'polypeptide(L)'
;MTLHEASNMRREAANRHLKPFLAAHAELSRMTSIEPIYAPTGEDVAGEFEDRLRELFEVLPLDGADAVEAFRREARRLAPARLGKGGRDSAIWLTVAKLANDGNEIFFVTDNTKDFGHGGLYTELLAEVAGAPHPIQYLSDANEFVSKIATSVSLRAFGEEQLAAAFASSIRSEVIRALEADDSPEHTVDRALAANVEMRDVRASQGYVVDGHGLALIRATTTLADPTGVQWSTATLHGWLEFEVGTFVPQAGAVERLADLTFR
;
A
#
# COMPACT_ATOMS: atom_id res chain seq x y z
N MET A 1 -12.38 0.21 5.36
CA MET A 1 -12.18 1.54 4.77
C MET A 1 -12.95 1.58 3.46
N THR A 2 -13.75 2.63 3.20
CA THR A 2 -14.43 2.77 1.90
C THR A 2 -13.51 3.46 0.88
N LEU A 3 -13.81 3.31 -0.42
CA LEU A 3 -13.07 4.00 -1.47
C LEU A 3 -13.06 5.52 -1.24
N HIS A 4 -14.23 6.09 -0.92
CA HIS A 4 -14.36 7.52 -0.67
C HIS A 4 -13.54 8.00 0.55
N GLU A 5 -13.49 7.21 1.62
CA GLU A 5 -12.62 7.51 2.77
C GLU A 5 -11.14 7.51 2.37
N ALA A 6 -10.70 6.52 1.59
CA ALA A 6 -9.32 6.42 1.13
C ALA A 6 -8.94 7.61 0.22
N SER A 7 -9.81 7.97 -0.73
CA SER A 7 -9.62 9.14 -1.61
C SER A 7 -9.60 10.45 -0.82
N ASN A 8 -10.50 10.62 0.16
CA ASN A 8 -10.52 11.82 1.01
C ASN A 8 -9.25 11.95 1.86
N MET A 9 -8.77 10.85 2.46
CA MET A 9 -7.51 10.86 3.19
C MET A 9 -6.34 11.27 2.29
N ARG A 10 -6.32 10.79 1.04
CA ARG A 10 -5.32 11.17 0.04
C ARG A 10 -5.41 12.66 -0.33
N ARG A 11 -6.61 13.18 -0.54
CA ARG A 11 -6.89 14.61 -0.79
C ARG A 11 -6.36 15.49 0.34
N GLU A 12 -6.69 15.13 1.59
CA GLU A 12 -6.27 15.89 2.77
C GLU A 12 -4.76 15.88 2.95
N ALA A 13 -4.11 14.72 2.75
CA ALA A 13 -2.66 14.61 2.77
C ALA A 13 -2.01 15.50 1.70
N ALA A 14 -2.50 15.44 0.45
CA ALA A 14 -2.00 16.29 -0.63
C ALA A 14 -2.14 17.79 -0.31
N ASN A 15 -3.33 18.22 0.12
CA ASN A 15 -3.59 19.62 0.48
C ASN A 15 -2.71 20.14 1.62
N ARG A 16 -2.37 19.26 2.59
CA ARG A 16 -1.46 19.60 3.70
C ARG A 16 -0.07 20.02 3.21
N HIS A 17 0.40 19.43 2.11
CA HIS A 17 1.72 19.71 1.53
C HIS A 17 1.68 20.77 0.41
N LEU A 18 0.64 20.74 -0.42
CA LEU A 18 0.49 21.68 -1.54
C LEU A 18 0.23 23.13 -1.09
N LYS A 19 -0.53 23.32 0.00
CA LYS A 19 -0.88 24.67 0.46
C LYS A 19 0.36 25.49 0.89
N PRO A 20 1.27 24.97 1.73
CA PRO A 20 2.53 25.66 2.03
C PRO A 20 3.40 25.88 0.78
N PHE A 21 3.50 24.88 -0.10
CA PHE A 21 4.28 24.98 -1.34
C PHE A 21 3.81 26.13 -2.24
N LEU A 22 2.50 26.20 -2.52
CA LEU A 22 1.91 27.25 -3.34
C LEU A 22 2.06 28.64 -2.71
N ALA A 23 1.98 28.73 -1.37
CA ALA A 23 2.19 29.99 -0.67
C ALA A 23 3.64 30.48 -0.81
N ALA A 24 4.62 29.59 -0.63
CA ALA A 24 6.03 29.90 -0.82
C ALA A 24 6.35 30.31 -2.26
N HIS A 25 5.81 29.58 -3.25
CA HIS A 25 5.95 29.91 -4.67
C HIS A 25 5.40 31.30 -4.99
N ALA A 26 4.21 31.63 -4.45
CA ALA A 26 3.59 32.94 -4.65
C ALA A 26 4.36 34.09 -3.98
N GLU A 27 5.06 33.82 -2.88
CA GLU A 27 5.93 34.81 -2.25
C GLU A 27 7.19 35.04 -3.08
N LEU A 28 7.82 33.96 -3.55
CA LEU A 28 9.02 34.03 -4.38
C LEU A 28 8.76 34.71 -5.74
N SER A 29 7.59 34.47 -6.35
CA SER A 29 7.20 35.12 -7.61
C SER A 29 7.01 36.64 -7.49
N ARG A 30 6.97 37.20 -6.27
CA ARG A 30 6.99 38.66 -6.06
C ARG A 30 8.40 39.24 -6.07
N MET A 31 9.41 38.43 -5.80
CA MET A 31 10.80 38.85 -5.69
C MET A 31 11.54 38.69 -7.02
N THR A 32 11.16 37.70 -7.81
CA THR A 32 11.77 37.40 -9.11
C THR A 32 10.75 36.88 -10.10
N SER A 33 11.08 36.93 -11.39
CA SER A 33 10.25 36.32 -12.43
C SER A 33 10.46 34.81 -12.39
N ILE A 34 9.39 34.08 -12.04
CA ILE A 34 9.36 32.62 -12.04
C ILE A 34 8.28 32.19 -13.02
N GLU A 35 8.59 31.16 -13.80
CA GLU A 35 7.59 30.54 -14.66
C GLU A 35 6.49 29.89 -13.82
N PRO A 36 5.21 30.00 -14.22
CA PRO A 36 4.13 29.32 -13.52
C PRO A 36 4.35 27.80 -13.50
N ILE A 37 4.51 27.23 -12.32
CA ILE A 37 4.58 25.78 -12.14
C ILE A 37 3.16 25.23 -12.06
N TYR A 38 2.85 24.21 -12.86
CA TYR A 38 1.65 23.42 -12.64
C TYR A 38 1.85 22.57 -11.38
N ALA A 39 1.01 22.81 -10.37
CA ALA A 39 0.91 21.96 -9.21
C ALA A 39 -0.47 21.28 -9.24
N PRO A 40 -0.54 19.94 -9.14
CA PRO A 40 -1.82 19.26 -9.07
C PRO A 40 -2.57 19.73 -7.83
N THR A 41 -3.88 19.80 -7.92
CA THR A 41 -4.73 20.05 -6.76
C THR A 41 -4.87 18.80 -5.91
N GLY A 42 -5.31 18.93 -4.66
CA GLY A 42 -5.67 17.76 -3.87
C GLY A 42 -6.75 16.90 -4.51
N GLU A 43 -7.63 17.50 -5.34
CA GLU A 43 -8.64 16.77 -6.10
C GLU A 43 -8.00 15.92 -7.20
N ASP A 44 -7.05 16.48 -7.95
CA ASP A 44 -6.34 15.75 -9.01
C ASP A 44 -5.63 14.51 -8.44
N VAL A 45 -4.93 14.68 -7.31
CA VAL A 45 -4.23 13.58 -6.63
C VAL A 45 -5.21 12.53 -6.09
N ALA A 46 -6.36 12.95 -5.58
CA ALA A 46 -7.38 12.03 -5.08
C ALA A 46 -8.08 11.28 -6.22
N GLY A 47 -8.34 11.94 -7.34
CA GLY A 47 -8.92 11.35 -8.55
C GLY A 47 -8.00 10.29 -9.14
N GLU A 48 -6.72 10.62 -9.36
CA GLU A 48 -5.74 9.64 -9.86
C GLU A 48 -5.60 8.42 -8.93
N PHE A 49 -5.63 8.65 -7.61
CA PHE A 49 -5.60 7.56 -6.64
C PHE A 49 -6.87 6.70 -6.68
N GLU A 50 -8.04 7.33 -6.82
CA GLU A 50 -9.31 6.63 -6.97
C GLU A 50 -9.33 5.77 -8.24
N ASP A 51 -8.86 6.32 -9.37
CA ASP A 51 -8.78 5.61 -10.64
C ASP A 51 -7.91 4.35 -10.52
N ARG A 52 -6.72 4.46 -9.92
CA ARG A 52 -5.84 3.31 -9.65
C ARG A 52 -6.50 2.26 -8.75
N LEU A 53 -7.24 2.69 -7.72
CA LEU A 53 -7.97 1.73 -6.87
C LEU A 53 -9.09 1.03 -7.65
N ARG A 54 -9.77 1.71 -8.58
CA ARG A 54 -10.80 1.11 -9.43
C ARG A 54 -10.24 0.18 -10.50
N GLU A 55 -9.01 0.41 -10.96
CA GLU A 55 -8.29 -0.51 -11.84
C GLU A 55 -7.94 -1.83 -11.13
N LEU A 56 -7.62 -1.75 -9.83
CA LEU A 56 -7.17 -2.90 -9.04
C LEU A 56 -8.29 -3.63 -8.30
N PHE A 57 -9.37 -2.94 -7.95
CA PHE A 57 -10.44 -3.47 -7.11
C PHE A 57 -11.83 -3.23 -7.69
N GLU A 58 -12.69 -4.23 -7.55
CA GLU A 58 -14.12 -4.06 -7.79
C GLU A 58 -14.77 -3.34 -6.59
N VAL A 59 -15.46 -2.24 -6.86
CA VAL A 59 -16.21 -1.50 -5.85
C VAL A 59 -17.62 -2.06 -5.79
N LEU A 60 -17.90 -2.83 -4.75
CA LEU A 60 -19.21 -3.42 -4.55
C LEU A 60 -20.25 -2.33 -4.20
N PRO A 61 -21.39 -2.28 -4.90
CA PRO A 61 -22.45 -1.32 -4.61
C PRO A 61 -23.12 -1.65 -3.27
N LEU A 62 -23.50 -0.62 -2.53
CA LEU A 62 -24.34 -0.77 -1.34
C LEU A 62 -25.81 -0.59 -1.75
N ASP A 63 -26.63 -1.62 -1.50
CA ASP A 63 -28.06 -1.54 -1.75
C ASP A 63 -28.75 -0.54 -0.81
N GLY A 64 -29.82 0.12 -1.27
CA GLY A 64 -30.56 1.08 -0.47
C GLY A 64 -31.19 0.46 0.79
N ALA A 65 -31.67 -0.78 0.70
CA ALA A 65 -32.21 -1.50 1.86
C ALA A 65 -31.11 -1.84 2.87
N ASP A 66 -29.93 -2.25 2.38
CA ASP A 66 -28.77 -2.54 3.21
C ASP A 66 -28.25 -1.27 3.92
N ALA A 67 -28.29 -0.11 3.25
CA ALA A 67 -27.95 1.17 3.88
C ALA A 67 -28.93 1.55 5.01
N VAL A 68 -30.23 1.37 4.81
CA VAL A 68 -31.25 1.62 5.85
C VAL A 68 -31.07 0.65 7.02
N GLU A 69 -30.80 -0.62 6.73
CA GLU A 69 -30.54 -1.64 7.75
C GLU A 69 -29.26 -1.34 8.54
N ALA A 70 -28.20 -0.87 7.87
CA ALA A 70 -26.97 -0.46 8.52
C ALA A 70 -27.19 0.68 9.55
N PHE A 71 -27.98 1.70 9.19
CA PHE A 71 -28.37 2.75 10.14
C PHE A 71 -29.27 2.22 11.25
N ARG A 72 -30.17 1.28 10.96
CA ARG A 72 -31.00 0.63 11.98
C ARG A 72 -30.13 -0.13 12.99
N ARG A 73 -29.10 -0.85 12.53
CA ARG A 73 -28.14 -1.56 13.39
C ARG A 73 -27.38 -0.58 14.26
N GLU A 74 -26.91 0.53 13.70
CA GLU A 74 -26.23 1.59 14.46
C GLU A 74 -27.12 2.18 15.56
N ALA A 75 -28.36 2.56 15.23
CA ALA A 75 -29.32 3.10 16.18
C ALA A 75 -29.66 2.11 17.30
N ARG A 76 -29.76 0.81 16.96
CA ARG A 76 -30.08 -0.26 17.92
C ARG A 76 -28.84 -0.89 18.58
N ARG A 77 -27.63 -0.46 18.22
CA ARG A 77 -26.35 -0.99 18.72
C ARG A 77 -26.22 -2.50 18.48
N LEU A 78 -26.61 -2.94 17.29
CA LEU A 78 -26.47 -4.32 16.84
C LEU A 78 -25.14 -4.49 16.12
N ALA A 79 -24.45 -5.60 16.35
CA ALA A 79 -23.16 -5.88 15.73
C ALA A 79 -23.21 -5.76 14.19
N PRO A 80 -22.13 -5.26 13.56
CA PRO A 80 -20.88 -4.79 14.18
C PRO A 80 -20.97 -3.38 14.82
N ALA A 81 -22.13 -2.72 14.78
CA ALA A 81 -22.29 -1.40 15.40
C ALA A 81 -22.38 -1.46 16.93
N ARG A 82 -21.77 -0.49 17.60
CA ARG A 82 -21.81 -0.33 19.06
C ARG A 82 -21.77 1.13 19.49
N LEU A 83 -22.29 1.42 20.68
CA LEU A 83 -22.28 2.77 21.27
C LEU A 83 -22.88 3.86 20.36
N GLY A 84 -23.81 3.50 19.48
CA GLY A 84 -24.42 4.42 18.51
C GLY A 84 -23.48 4.83 17.38
N LYS A 85 -22.46 4.01 17.08
CA LYS A 85 -21.53 4.15 15.96
C LYS A 85 -21.37 2.81 15.24
N GLY A 86 -21.07 2.83 13.95
CA GLY A 86 -20.75 1.63 13.16
C GLY A 86 -21.73 1.37 12.02
N GLY A 87 -22.45 2.38 11.53
CA GLY A 87 -23.25 2.26 10.31
C GLY A 87 -22.41 1.79 9.12
N ARG A 88 -21.20 2.33 8.94
CA ARG A 88 -20.26 1.88 7.89
C ARG A 88 -19.90 0.40 8.03
N ASP A 89 -19.51 -0.01 9.22
CA ASP A 89 -19.08 -1.39 9.46
C ASP A 89 -20.26 -2.36 9.31
N SER A 90 -21.47 -1.91 9.65
CA SER A 90 -22.71 -2.65 9.39
C SER A 90 -23.00 -2.78 7.89
N ALA A 91 -22.80 -1.71 7.11
CA ALA A 91 -22.94 -1.77 5.66
C ALA A 91 -21.94 -2.74 5.03
N ILE A 92 -20.67 -2.70 5.46
CA ILE A 92 -19.64 -3.66 5.04
C ILE A 92 -20.07 -5.09 5.36
N TRP A 93 -20.55 -5.33 6.59
CA TRP A 93 -21.01 -6.66 7.01
C TRP A 93 -22.18 -7.15 6.16
N LEU A 94 -23.18 -6.30 5.91
CA LEU A 94 -24.36 -6.68 5.12
C LEU A 94 -23.97 -7.07 3.69
N THR A 95 -23.05 -6.33 3.06
CA THR A 95 -22.51 -6.70 1.74
C THR A 95 -21.79 -8.06 1.80
N VAL A 96 -20.94 -8.28 2.81
CA VAL A 96 -20.23 -9.56 3.01
C VAL A 96 -21.19 -10.73 3.22
N ALA A 97 -22.18 -10.56 4.09
CA ALA A 97 -23.18 -11.59 4.40
C ALA A 97 -24.03 -11.93 3.17
N LYS A 98 -24.42 -10.91 2.39
CA LYS A 98 -25.15 -11.11 1.13
C LYS A 98 -24.34 -11.93 0.13
N LEU A 99 -23.08 -11.56 -0.13
CA LEU A 99 -22.23 -12.30 -1.05
C LEU A 99 -21.99 -13.74 -0.60
N ALA A 100 -21.78 -13.97 0.69
CA ALA A 100 -21.63 -15.32 1.25
C ALA A 100 -22.90 -16.15 1.04
N ASN A 101 -24.07 -15.58 1.32
CA ASN A 101 -25.36 -16.25 1.14
C ASN A 101 -25.71 -16.49 -0.34
N ASP A 102 -25.20 -15.65 -1.25
CA ASP A 102 -25.28 -15.84 -2.70
C ASP A 102 -24.34 -16.95 -3.21
N GLY A 103 -23.53 -17.55 -2.33
CA GLY A 103 -22.69 -18.71 -2.63
C GLY A 103 -21.24 -18.37 -2.98
N ASN A 104 -20.80 -17.13 -2.78
CA ASN A 104 -19.41 -16.76 -3.01
C ASN A 104 -18.51 -17.25 -1.87
N GLU A 105 -17.28 -17.65 -2.18
CA GLU A 105 -16.24 -17.85 -1.18
C GLU A 105 -15.72 -16.48 -0.71
N ILE A 106 -15.71 -16.25 0.61
CA ILE A 106 -15.38 -14.95 1.18
C ILE A 106 -14.19 -15.05 2.13
N PHE A 107 -13.16 -14.25 1.84
CA PHE A 107 -12.08 -13.91 2.77
C PHE A 107 -12.33 -12.51 3.31
N PHE A 108 -12.82 -12.42 4.55
CA PHE A 108 -13.11 -11.15 5.20
C PHE A 108 -11.89 -10.67 6.00
N VAL A 109 -11.14 -9.75 5.41
CA VAL A 109 -9.90 -9.20 5.98
C VAL A 109 -10.20 -7.89 6.73
N THR A 110 -9.95 -7.86 8.04
CA THR A 110 -10.13 -6.64 8.84
C THR A 110 -9.25 -6.61 10.08
N ASP A 111 -8.66 -5.44 10.37
CA ASP A 111 -7.99 -5.15 11.63
C ASP A 111 -8.96 -4.68 12.73
N ASN A 112 -10.25 -4.51 12.41
CA ASN A 112 -11.28 -4.06 13.35
C ASN A 112 -11.83 -5.21 14.21
N THR A 113 -10.94 -5.82 14.99
CA THR A 113 -11.28 -6.97 15.85
C THR A 113 -12.28 -6.63 16.96
N LYS A 114 -12.50 -5.34 17.26
CA LYS A 114 -13.44 -4.95 18.33
C LYS A 114 -14.89 -5.00 17.88
N ASP A 115 -15.13 -4.72 16.61
CA ASP A 115 -16.49 -4.53 16.09
C ASP A 115 -17.00 -5.78 15.38
N PHE A 116 -16.10 -6.57 14.77
CA PHE A 116 -16.46 -7.83 14.08
C PHE A 116 -16.16 -9.08 14.90
N GLY A 117 -15.13 -9.06 15.75
CA GLY A 117 -14.82 -10.12 16.71
C GLY A 117 -13.33 -10.39 16.92
N HIS A 118 -13.02 -11.19 17.95
CA HIS A 118 -11.66 -11.42 18.44
C HIS A 118 -11.15 -12.80 18.03
N GLY A 119 -10.39 -12.89 16.94
CA GLY A 119 -9.89 -14.16 16.39
C GLY A 119 -10.96 -14.95 15.63
N GLY A 120 -12.09 -14.32 15.33
CA GLY A 120 -13.24 -14.87 14.63
C GLY A 120 -14.44 -13.93 14.75
N LEU A 121 -15.46 -14.15 13.93
CA LEU A 121 -16.68 -13.34 13.94
C LEU A 121 -17.49 -13.56 15.23
N TYR A 122 -18.17 -12.52 15.71
CA TYR A 122 -19.16 -12.64 16.79
C TYR A 122 -20.30 -13.61 16.40
N THR A 123 -20.90 -14.25 17.40
CA THR A 123 -21.88 -15.33 17.19
C THR A 123 -23.12 -14.85 16.43
N GLU A 124 -23.57 -13.63 16.72
CA GLU A 124 -24.69 -12.99 16.04
C GLU A 124 -24.40 -12.74 14.55
N LEU A 125 -23.16 -12.42 14.18
CA LEU A 125 -22.76 -12.25 12.78
C LEU A 125 -22.70 -13.62 12.09
N LEU A 126 -22.11 -14.64 12.74
CA LEU A 126 -22.09 -16.01 12.20
C LEU A 126 -23.50 -16.57 11.95
N ALA A 127 -24.47 -16.23 12.80
CA ALA A 127 -25.86 -16.66 12.63
C ALA A 127 -26.49 -16.13 11.33
N GLU A 128 -26.09 -14.95 10.86
CA GLU A 128 -26.63 -14.34 9.63
C GLU A 128 -26.13 -15.01 8.35
N VAL A 129 -25.05 -15.78 8.44
CA VAL A 129 -24.42 -16.49 7.32
C VAL A 129 -24.41 -18.01 7.53
N ALA A 130 -25.21 -18.50 8.49
CA ALA A 130 -25.29 -19.93 8.81
C ALA A 130 -25.82 -20.79 7.65
N GLY A 131 -26.53 -20.18 6.70
CA GLY A 131 -27.03 -20.84 5.49
C GLY A 131 -26.09 -20.73 4.28
N ALA A 132 -24.95 -20.04 4.40
CA ALA A 132 -24.02 -19.84 3.30
C ALA A 132 -23.37 -21.18 2.87
N PRO A 133 -23.19 -21.44 1.56
CA PRO A 133 -22.54 -22.66 1.07
C PRO A 133 -21.08 -22.82 1.52
N HIS A 134 -20.39 -21.70 1.75
CA HIS A 134 -19.00 -21.65 2.16
C HIS A 134 -18.87 -20.85 3.46
N PRO A 135 -18.05 -21.31 4.43
CA PRO A 135 -17.79 -20.53 5.63
C PRO A 135 -16.98 -19.27 5.28
N ILE A 136 -17.35 -18.14 5.88
CA ILE A 136 -16.55 -16.92 5.78
C ILE A 136 -15.22 -17.12 6.50
N GLN A 137 -14.11 -16.89 5.80
CA GLN A 137 -12.77 -16.90 6.38
C GLN A 137 -12.46 -15.52 6.97
N TYR A 138 -12.52 -15.40 8.30
CA TYR A 138 -12.16 -14.17 9.02
C TYR A 138 -10.64 -14.07 9.17
N LEU A 139 -10.04 -12.98 8.69
CA LEU A 139 -8.60 -12.76 8.68
C LEU A 139 -8.25 -11.40 9.31
N SER A 140 -7.23 -11.34 10.16
CA SER A 140 -6.90 -10.11 10.90
C SER A 140 -6.11 -9.09 10.11
N ASP A 141 -5.41 -9.52 9.04
CA ASP A 141 -4.58 -8.65 8.23
C ASP A 141 -4.34 -9.20 6.81
N ALA A 142 -3.75 -8.38 5.96
CA ALA A 142 -3.43 -8.72 4.58
C ALA A 142 -2.38 -9.84 4.46
N ASN A 143 -1.46 -10.00 5.42
CA ASN A 143 -0.47 -11.07 5.36
C ASN A 143 -1.13 -12.43 5.58
N GLU A 144 -2.11 -12.49 6.49
CA GLU A 144 -2.91 -13.69 6.69
C GLU A 144 -3.67 -14.04 5.41
N PHE A 145 -4.25 -13.05 4.72
CA PHE A 145 -4.88 -13.27 3.42
C PHE A 145 -3.91 -13.82 2.38
N VAL A 146 -2.75 -13.17 2.20
CA VAL A 146 -1.72 -13.67 1.28
C VAL A 146 -1.33 -15.11 1.62
N SER A 147 -1.18 -15.45 2.90
CA SER A 147 -0.84 -16.81 3.33
C SER A 147 -1.92 -17.86 3.01
N LYS A 148 -3.17 -17.44 2.82
CA LYS A 148 -4.29 -18.31 2.44
C LYS A 148 -4.37 -18.55 0.94
N ILE A 149 -4.12 -17.51 0.14
CA ILE A 149 -4.26 -17.57 -1.32
C ILE A 149 -2.96 -17.96 -2.02
N ALA A 150 -1.82 -17.79 -1.34
CA ALA A 150 -0.50 -18.05 -1.91
C ALA A 150 0.15 -19.30 -1.30
N THR A 151 0.99 -19.97 -2.08
CA THR A 151 1.85 -21.03 -1.56
C THR A 151 3.10 -20.42 -0.97
N SER A 152 3.32 -20.55 0.33
CA SER A 152 4.58 -20.12 0.95
C SER A 152 5.73 -20.99 0.45
N VAL A 153 6.85 -20.35 0.11
CA VAL A 153 8.05 -21.04 -0.38
C VAL A 153 9.27 -20.66 0.44
N SER A 154 10.13 -21.66 0.66
CA SER A 154 11.45 -21.43 1.23
C SER A 154 12.32 -20.72 0.21
N LEU A 155 12.73 -19.49 0.55
CA LEU A 155 13.58 -18.69 -0.31
C LEU A 155 15.03 -19.16 -0.21
N ARG A 156 15.72 -19.13 -1.35
CA ARG A 156 17.18 -19.25 -1.41
C ARG A 156 17.82 -17.87 -1.43
N ALA A 157 19.12 -17.82 -1.17
CA ALA A 157 19.87 -16.57 -1.30
C ALA A 157 19.82 -16.07 -2.74
N PHE A 158 19.49 -14.79 -2.91
CA PHE A 158 19.57 -14.08 -4.17
C PHE A 158 20.94 -13.42 -4.30
N GLY A 159 21.50 -13.32 -5.51
CA GLY A 159 22.74 -12.60 -5.74
C GLY A 159 22.54 -11.09 -5.55
N GLU A 160 23.43 -10.44 -4.81
CA GLU A 160 23.35 -9.00 -4.53
C GLU A 160 23.31 -8.14 -5.81
N GLU A 161 24.10 -8.50 -6.82
CA GLU A 161 24.12 -7.82 -8.13
C GLU A 161 22.78 -7.94 -8.87
N GLN A 162 22.16 -9.13 -8.86
CA GLN A 162 20.87 -9.35 -9.51
C GLN A 162 19.74 -8.59 -8.80
N LEU A 163 19.78 -8.52 -7.47
CA LEU A 163 18.84 -7.72 -6.70
C LEU A 163 19.03 -6.23 -6.95
N ALA A 164 20.28 -5.76 -6.95
CA ALA A 164 20.59 -4.37 -7.23
C ALA A 164 20.04 -3.96 -8.60
N ALA A 165 20.19 -4.81 -9.63
CA ALA A 165 19.60 -4.60 -10.94
C ALA A 165 18.06 -4.57 -10.89
N ALA A 166 17.42 -5.53 -10.23
CA ALA A 166 15.96 -5.62 -10.15
C ALA A 166 15.32 -4.43 -9.42
N PHE A 167 15.98 -3.89 -8.38
CA PHE A 167 15.48 -2.76 -7.60
C PHE A 167 15.96 -1.39 -8.12
N ALA A 168 16.92 -1.33 -9.05
CA ALA A 168 17.63 -0.10 -9.40
C ALA A 168 16.70 1.08 -9.74
N SER A 169 15.69 0.83 -10.58
CA SER A 169 14.74 1.88 -10.97
C SER A 169 13.96 2.41 -9.77
N SER A 170 13.41 1.52 -8.94
CA SER A 170 12.59 1.92 -7.78
C SER A 170 13.41 2.64 -6.70
N ILE A 171 14.64 2.20 -6.43
CA ILE A 171 15.56 2.88 -5.50
C ILE A 171 15.87 4.30 -5.99
N ARG A 172 16.22 4.46 -7.28
CA ARG A 172 16.50 5.78 -7.85
C ARG A 172 15.29 6.70 -7.77
N SER A 173 14.09 6.20 -8.11
CA SER A 173 12.87 6.98 -8.00
C SER A 173 12.60 7.47 -6.57
N GLU A 174 12.79 6.62 -5.56
CA GLU A 174 12.62 7.02 -4.15
C GLU A 174 13.70 8.00 -3.69
N VAL A 175 14.94 7.83 -4.11
CA VAL A 175 16.01 8.78 -3.79
C VAL A 175 15.80 10.12 -4.48
N ILE A 176 15.37 10.15 -5.74
CA ILE A 176 15.03 11.41 -6.44
C ILE A 176 13.92 12.14 -5.69
N ARG A 177 12.87 11.43 -5.27
CA ARG A 177 11.79 12.03 -4.46
C ARG A 177 12.31 12.61 -3.15
N ALA A 178 13.29 11.96 -2.52
CA ALA A 178 13.91 12.47 -1.30
C ALA A 178 14.80 13.69 -1.58
N LEU A 179 15.53 13.71 -2.69
CA LEU A 179 16.35 14.85 -3.12
C LEU A 179 15.51 16.06 -3.51
N GLU A 180 14.32 15.88 -4.08
CA GLU A 180 13.38 16.98 -4.33
C GLU A 180 12.95 17.71 -3.04
N ALA A 181 13.14 17.07 -1.88
CA ALA A 181 12.92 17.68 -0.56
C ALA A 181 14.19 18.26 0.08
N ASP A 182 15.37 18.05 -0.50
CA ASP A 182 16.68 18.46 0.01
C ASP A 182 17.38 19.44 -0.94
N ASP A 183 17.69 20.66 -0.48
CA ASP A 183 18.26 21.74 -1.31
C ASP A 183 19.80 21.64 -1.40
N SER A 184 20.32 20.42 -1.57
CA SER A 184 21.76 20.17 -1.60
C SER A 184 22.35 20.39 -3.00
N PRO A 185 23.35 21.27 -3.17
CA PRO A 185 24.02 21.45 -4.45
C PRO A 185 24.89 20.24 -4.85
N GLU A 186 25.23 19.36 -3.90
CA GLU A 186 26.10 18.20 -4.13
C GLU A 186 25.33 16.92 -4.49
N HIS A 187 24.03 16.86 -4.17
CA HIS A 187 23.18 15.70 -4.36
C HIS A 187 22.07 16.02 -5.37
N THR A 188 22.39 15.85 -6.66
CA THR A 188 21.48 16.21 -7.75
C THR A 188 20.68 15.01 -8.28
N VAL A 189 19.54 15.30 -8.92
CA VAL A 189 18.74 14.29 -9.63
C VAL A 189 19.57 13.56 -10.70
N ASP A 190 20.39 14.28 -11.45
CA ASP A 190 21.29 13.70 -12.47
C ASP A 190 22.28 12.70 -11.84
N ARG A 191 22.80 13.02 -10.65
CA ARG A 191 23.68 12.12 -9.90
C ARG A 191 22.94 10.85 -9.47
N ALA A 192 21.69 10.97 -9.02
CA ALA A 192 20.85 9.81 -8.68
C ALA A 192 20.54 8.92 -9.88
N LEU A 193 20.24 9.52 -11.04
CA LEU A 193 19.95 8.80 -12.28
C LEU A 193 21.18 8.05 -12.81
N ALA A 194 22.37 8.66 -12.72
CA ALA A 194 23.63 8.08 -13.17
C ALA A 194 24.28 7.12 -12.16
N ALA A 195 23.76 7.04 -10.92
CA ALA A 195 24.38 6.26 -9.87
C ALA A 195 24.21 4.75 -10.06
N ASN A 196 25.27 4.02 -9.72
CA ASN A 196 25.26 2.59 -9.54
C ASN A 196 24.57 2.25 -8.23
N VAL A 197 23.67 1.27 -8.27
CA VAL A 197 22.99 0.74 -7.08
C VAL A 197 23.78 -0.46 -6.61
N GLU A 198 24.16 -0.46 -5.34
CA GLU A 198 24.76 -1.60 -4.66
C GLU A 198 23.83 -2.03 -3.52
N MET A 199 23.67 -3.34 -3.33
CA MET A 199 22.91 -3.91 -2.21
C MET A 199 23.82 -4.81 -1.39
N ARG A 200 23.68 -4.75 -0.07
CA ARG A 200 24.42 -5.56 0.91
C ARG A 200 23.50 -5.99 2.04
N ASP A 201 23.95 -6.95 2.84
CA ASP A 201 23.23 -7.45 4.03
C ASP A 201 21.80 -7.90 3.68
N VAL A 202 21.64 -8.50 2.50
CA VAL A 202 20.35 -8.91 1.96
C VAL A 202 19.73 -9.99 2.83
N ARG A 203 18.47 -9.77 3.21
CA ARG A 203 17.63 -10.74 3.90
C ARG A 203 16.30 -10.85 3.20
N ALA A 204 15.94 -12.06 2.78
CA ALA A 204 14.61 -12.37 2.33
C ALA A 204 13.83 -13.03 3.48
N SER A 205 12.69 -12.47 3.86
CA SER A 205 11.94 -12.91 5.06
C SER A 205 10.71 -13.75 4.74
N GLN A 206 10.00 -13.42 3.66
CA GLN A 206 8.76 -14.09 3.27
C GLN A 206 8.78 -14.34 1.77
N GLY A 207 8.43 -15.56 1.36
CA GLY A 207 8.35 -15.98 -0.03
C GLY A 207 6.99 -16.60 -0.33
N TYR A 208 6.39 -16.19 -1.43
CA TYR A 208 5.07 -16.63 -1.88
C TYR A 208 5.11 -16.99 -3.36
N VAL A 209 4.30 -17.96 -3.76
CA VAL A 209 3.98 -18.24 -5.17
C VAL A 209 2.48 -18.08 -5.35
N VAL A 210 2.10 -17.21 -6.29
CA VAL A 210 0.71 -16.92 -6.68
C VAL A 210 0.64 -17.03 -8.20
N ASP A 211 -0.22 -17.90 -8.72
CA ASP A 211 -0.44 -18.08 -10.17
C ASP A 211 0.84 -18.29 -10.99
N GLY A 212 1.84 -18.96 -10.41
CA GLY A 212 3.12 -19.23 -11.07
C GLY A 212 4.14 -18.08 -11.01
N HIS A 213 3.82 -16.98 -10.34
CA HIS A 213 4.71 -15.86 -10.06
C HIS A 213 5.24 -15.94 -8.63
N GLY A 214 6.56 -15.76 -8.47
CA GLY A 214 7.21 -15.71 -7.17
C GLY A 214 7.25 -14.28 -6.63
N LEU A 215 6.92 -14.09 -5.36
CA LEU A 215 7.04 -12.83 -4.63
C LEU A 215 7.85 -13.03 -3.37
N ALA A 216 8.82 -12.16 -3.12
CA ALA A 216 9.66 -12.21 -1.93
C ALA A 216 9.75 -10.84 -1.25
N LEU A 217 9.61 -10.81 0.07
CA LEU A 217 9.87 -9.62 0.86
C LEU A 217 11.37 -9.51 1.15
N ILE A 218 12.00 -8.45 0.63
CA ILE A 218 13.43 -8.19 0.72
C ILE A 218 13.70 -7.03 1.67
N ARG A 219 14.68 -7.23 2.55
CA ARG A 219 15.33 -6.18 3.32
C ARG A 219 16.81 -6.17 2.99
N ALA A 220 17.37 -5.00 2.70
CA ALA A 220 18.80 -4.88 2.40
C ALA A 220 19.32 -3.49 2.76
N THR A 221 20.63 -3.37 2.95
CA THR A 221 21.29 -2.07 2.92
C THR A 221 21.58 -1.73 1.46
N THR A 222 21.11 -0.58 1.01
CA THR A 222 21.35 -0.07 -0.35
C THR A 222 22.27 1.13 -0.29
N THR A 223 23.23 1.18 -1.21
CA THR A 223 24.10 2.34 -1.41
C THR A 223 24.04 2.81 -2.85
N LEU A 224 24.05 4.12 -3.05
CA LEU A 224 24.27 4.72 -4.36
C LEU A 224 25.72 5.18 -4.47
N ALA A 225 26.39 4.73 -5.51
CA ALA A 225 27.74 5.14 -5.87
C ALA A 225 27.72 5.86 -7.22
N ASP A 226 28.57 6.85 -7.40
CA ASP A 226 28.75 7.46 -8.72
C ASP A 226 29.46 6.50 -9.71
N PRO A 227 29.59 6.86 -11.00
CA PRO A 227 30.30 6.02 -11.97
C PRO A 227 31.77 5.73 -11.63
N THR A 228 32.37 6.49 -10.70
CA THR A 228 33.75 6.27 -10.22
C THR A 228 33.82 5.33 -9.01
N GLY A 229 32.66 4.93 -8.47
CA GLY A 229 32.53 4.05 -7.31
C GLY A 229 32.50 4.77 -5.97
N VAL A 230 32.43 6.10 -5.94
CA VAL A 230 32.34 6.86 -4.69
C VAL A 230 30.89 6.82 -4.19
N GLN A 231 30.69 6.19 -3.03
CA GLN A 231 29.40 6.11 -2.35
C GLN A 231 29.00 7.46 -1.78
N TRP A 232 27.78 7.89 -2.08
CA TRP A 232 27.27 9.20 -1.66
C TRP A 232 25.88 9.12 -1.02
N SER A 233 25.22 7.97 -1.05
CA SER A 233 23.99 7.73 -0.30
C SER A 233 23.93 6.31 0.25
N THR A 234 23.32 6.15 1.43
CA THR A 234 23.00 4.84 2.01
C THR A 234 21.60 4.86 2.62
N ALA A 235 20.89 3.74 2.50
CA ALA A 235 19.58 3.53 3.13
C ALA A 235 19.36 2.05 3.46
N THR A 236 18.38 1.77 4.32
CA THR A 236 17.81 0.43 4.50
C THR A 236 16.58 0.29 3.61
N LEU A 237 16.67 -0.57 2.60
CA LEU A 237 15.57 -0.94 1.73
C LEU A 237 14.65 -1.96 2.41
N HIS A 238 13.35 -1.73 2.27
CA HIS A 238 12.28 -2.69 2.44
C HIS A 238 11.44 -2.70 1.16
N GLY A 239 11.27 -3.85 0.52
CA GLY A 239 10.54 -3.93 -0.73
C GLY A 239 10.19 -5.34 -1.17
N TRP A 240 9.32 -5.42 -2.16
CA TRP A 240 8.87 -6.66 -2.77
C TRP A 240 9.66 -6.97 -4.02
N LEU A 241 10.08 -8.22 -4.15
CA LEU A 241 10.79 -8.75 -5.31
C LEU A 241 9.93 -9.79 -6.01
N GLU A 242 9.69 -9.58 -7.30
CA GLU A 242 9.20 -10.62 -8.20
C GLU A 242 10.36 -11.52 -8.64
N PHE A 243 10.14 -12.84 -8.63
CA PHE A 243 11.11 -13.82 -9.10
C PHE A 243 10.45 -14.94 -9.91
N GLU A 244 11.22 -15.52 -10.84
CA GLU A 244 10.77 -16.66 -11.63
C GLU A 244 10.74 -17.94 -10.76
N VAL A 245 9.59 -18.62 -10.75
CA VAL A 245 9.42 -19.85 -9.96
C VAL A 245 10.30 -20.97 -10.51
N GLY A 246 11.04 -21.65 -9.62
CA GLY A 246 11.96 -22.72 -9.96
C GLY A 246 13.39 -22.25 -10.19
N THR A 247 13.59 -21.17 -10.96
CA THR A 247 14.92 -20.59 -11.18
C THR A 247 15.29 -19.53 -10.15
N PHE A 248 14.34 -18.95 -9.40
CA PHE A 248 14.51 -17.81 -8.48
C PHE A 248 15.34 -16.66 -9.05
N VAL A 249 15.26 -16.43 -10.36
CA VAL A 249 15.89 -15.28 -11.00
C VAL A 249 15.05 -14.04 -10.67
N PRO A 250 15.64 -12.99 -10.04
CA PRO A 250 14.97 -11.71 -9.82
C PRO A 250 14.45 -11.12 -11.14
N GLN A 251 13.20 -10.65 -11.17
CA GLN A 251 12.58 -10.03 -12.34
C GLN A 251 12.42 -8.52 -12.14
N ALA A 252 11.67 -8.12 -11.12
CA ALA A 252 11.39 -6.73 -10.81
C ALA A 252 11.34 -6.51 -9.30
N GLY A 253 11.92 -5.40 -8.83
CA GLY A 253 11.87 -4.98 -7.43
C GLY A 253 11.07 -3.69 -7.27
N ALA A 254 10.13 -3.70 -6.32
CA ALA A 254 9.36 -2.53 -5.92
C ALA A 254 9.74 -2.15 -4.48
N VAL A 255 10.35 -0.97 -4.31
CA VAL A 255 10.60 -0.41 -2.98
C VAL A 255 9.27 -0.03 -2.33
N GLU A 256 9.02 -0.59 -1.15
CA GLU A 256 7.93 -0.16 -0.28
C GLU A 256 8.38 1.03 0.56
N ARG A 257 9.63 0.98 1.06
CA ARG A 257 10.22 2.03 1.90
C ARG A 257 11.74 2.03 1.85
N LEU A 258 12.33 3.22 1.78
CA LEU A 258 13.72 3.47 2.17
C LEU A 258 13.75 4.10 3.57
N ALA A 259 14.30 3.38 4.54
CA ALA A 259 14.53 3.88 5.89
C ALA A 259 15.98 4.36 6.05
N ASP A 260 16.21 5.27 6.99
CA ASP A 260 17.56 5.74 7.36
C ASP A 260 18.38 6.24 6.16
N LEU A 261 17.70 6.88 5.20
CA LEU A 261 18.34 7.49 4.04
C LEU A 261 19.26 8.62 4.51
N THR A 262 20.53 8.50 4.17
CA THR A 262 21.55 9.52 4.47
C THR A 262 22.34 9.82 3.21
N PHE A 263 22.68 11.10 3.04
CA PHE A 263 23.59 11.58 2.01
C PHE A 263 24.95 11.90 2.66
N ARG A 264 26.03 11.57 1.95
CA ARG A 264 27.41 11.82 2.40
C ARG A 264 28.04 12.96 1.62
#